data_AF-A0A7W5ZZE0-F1
#
_entry.id   AF-A0A7W5ZZE0-F1
#
_cell.length_a   1.000
_cell.length_b   1.000
_cell.length_c   1.000
_cell.angle_alpha   90.00
_cell.angle_beta   90.00
_cell.angle_gamma   90.00
#
_symmetry.space_group_name_H-M   'P 1'
#
loop_
_entity.id
_entity.type
_entity.pdbx_description
1 polymer ?
#
loop_
_entity_poly.entity_id
_entity_poly.type
_entity_poly.pdbx_seq_one_letter_code
_entity_poly.pdbx_strand_id
1 'polypeptide(L)'
;MAKTKVPQKVQSALWASAAGRCQYRGCNQDLVGDLISGNEDALFGFIAHIVADSATGPRGDPVRSPKLAKSLDNLMLLCAVHHKLIDVDDEAGHPELFLKEMKAKHEARIALLAGIHEDRASHVLRFGASIGTNEALISTRDIFTAMSPNHHPASHQTIDLEMIGHAFTDADPAFWAMQQVNLQRNFAARVGGRIERQDIRHVSVFGLAPQPLLIELGRLLCDIVPMVVHQRHREPATWAWQRDCPTIRYHRGEPAEERNGAVALKLGVSATVTDDRIERVLGEGAAIWSLCAENPHNDIVRCPEDQVAYRQALRSLFDAIKARHGDKAPIHVFPALPASLAVETGRVWMPKADPELRIYDQQREMGFVPALTIGLQPVSKGHC
;
A
#
# COMPACT_ATOMS: atom_id res chain seq x y z
N MET A 1 1.38 33.54 34.00
CA MET A 1 0.74 32.31 34.52
C MET A 1 -0.76 32.49 34.50
N ALA A 2 -1.51 31.49 34.04
CA ALA A 2 -2.96 31.48 34.10
C ALA A 2 -3.42 31.62 35.57
N LYS A 3 -4.42 32.48 35.80
CA LYS A 3 -5.04 32.70 37.12
C LYS A 3 -6.17 31.69 37.37
N THR A 4 -6.73 31.14 36.30
CA THR A 4 -7.88 30.24 36.34
C THR A 4 -7.45 28.78 36.43
N LYS A 5 -7.93 28.08 37.46
CA LYS A 5 -7.82 26.62 37.54
C LYS A 5 -8.85 25.95 36.62
N VAL A 6 -8.38 25.27 35.59
CA VAL A 6 -9.21 24.47 34.68
C VAL A 6 -9.71 23.21 35.41
N PRO A 7 -11.01 22.86 35.33
CA PRO A 7 -11.53 21.65 35.97
C PRO A 7 -10.87 20.37 35.44
N GLN A 8 -10.63 19.38 36.31
CA GLN A 8 -9.95 18.13 35.92
C GLN A 8 -10.64 17.43 34.74
N LYS A 9 -11.98 17.37 34.73
CA LYS A 9 -12.76 16.79 33.62
C LYS A 9 -12.42 17.43 32.26
N VAL A 10 -12.20 18.74 32.23
CA VAL A 10 -11.84 19.48 31.00
C VAL A 10 -10.39 19.21 30.62
N GLN A 11 -9.49 19.15 31.60
CA GLN A 11 -8.08 18.79 31.35
C GLN A 11 -7.98 17.38 30.75
N SER A 12 -8.63 16.38 31.37
CA SER A 12 -8.67 15.01 30.86
C SER A 12 -9.24 14.92 29.46
N ALA A 13 -10.33 15.65 29.16
CA ALA A 13 -10.91 15.69 27.82
C ALA A 13 -9.94 16.28 26.78
N LEU A 14 -9.21 17.34 27.14
CA LEU A 14 -8.20 17.95 26.27
C LEU A 14 -7.04 16.99 26.00
N TRP A 15 -6.47 16.40 27.05
CA TRP A 15 -5.36 15.44 26.95
C TRP A 15 -5.73 14.24 26.07
N ALA A 16 -6.96 13.70 26.25
CA ALA A 16 -7.46 12.60 25.44
C ALA A 16 -7.68 13.01 23.97
N SER A 17 -8.29 14.17 23.71
CA SER A 17 -8.53 14.67 22.34
C SER A 17 -7.24 15.00 21.60
N ALA A 18 -6.18 15.37 22.33
CA ALA A 18 -4.85 15.60 21.80
C ALA A 18 -3.99 14.34 21.68
N ALA A 19 -4.45 13.19 22.21
CA ALA A 19 -3.68 11.95 22.38
C ALA A 19 -2.32 12.18 23.08
N GLY A 20 -2.26 13.07 24.07
CA GLY A 20 -1.03 13.44 24.76
C GLY A 20 0.01 14.15 23.90
N ARG A 21 -0.33 14.62 22.70
CA ARG A 21 0.60 15.24 21.75
C ARG A 21 0.39 16.74 21.62
N CYS A 22 1.48 17.46 21.39
CA CYS A 22 1.44 18.90 21.11
C CYS A 22 0.57 19.20 19.88
N GLN A 23 -0.43 20.08 20.05
CA GLN A 23 -1.40 20.48 19.03
C GLN A 23 -0.88 21.57 18.08
N TYR A 24 0.34 22.06 18.28
CA TYR A 24 0.96 23.00 17.34
C TYR A 24 1.18 22.32 15.97
N ARG A 25 0.82 23.03 14.89
CA ARG A 25 0.90 22.50 13.53
C ARG A 25 2.34 22.08 13.19
N GLY A 26 2.53 20.79 12.91
CA GLY A 26 3.83 20.21 12.54
C GLY A 26 4.67 19.68 13.71
N CYS A 27 4.26 19.84 14.98
CA CYS A 27 5.05 19.38 16.13
C CYS A 27 4.80 17.90 16.48
N ASN A 28 3.59 17.55 16.94
CA ASN A 28 3.20 16.18 17.33
C ASN A 28 4.10 15.51 18.40
N GLN A 29 4.91 16.29 19.12
CA GLN A 29 5.76 15.83 20.23
C GLN A 29 4.91 15.13 21.29
N ASP A 30 5.40 14.00 21.79
CA ASP A 30 4.81 13.28 22.92
C ASP A 30 5.04 14.05 24.23
N LEU A 31 3.99 14.23 25.01
CA LEU A 31 4.01 15.05 26.24
C LEU A 31 3.75 14.21 27.48
N VAL A 32 3.71 12.88 27.34
CA VAL A 32 3.52 11.92 28.41
C VAL A 32 4.75 11.01 28.50
N GLY A 33 5.28 10.93 29.70
CA GLY A 33 6.44 10.11 30.04
C GLY A 33 7.76 10.62 29.49
N ASP A 34 8.84 10.08 30.02
CA ASP A 34 10.20 10.29 29.55
C ASP A 34 11.01 9.00 29.72
N LEU A 35 11.41 8.42 28.58
CA LEU A 35 12.17 7.17 28.53
C LEU A 35 13.55 7.32 29.19
N ILE A 36 14.16 8.50 29.15
CA ILE A 36 15.52 8.72 29.67
C ILE A 36 15.52 8.70 31.20
N SER A 37 14.56 9.36 31.84
CA SER A 37 14.39 9.33 33.30
C SER A 37 13.63 8.10 33.79
N GLY A 38 13.04 7.30 32.89
CA GLY A 38 12.20 6.15 33.24
C GLY A 38 10.87 6.54 33.89
N ASN A 39 10.47 7.80 33.77
CA ASN A 39 9.24 8.29 34.37
C ASN A 39 8.10 8.14 33.36
N GLU A 40 7.23 7.14 33.54
CA GLU A 40 6.19 6.80 32.58
C GLU A 40 4.94 7.70 32.66
N ASP A 41 4.70 8.37 33.79
CA ASP A 41 3.48 9.15 34.05
C ASP A 41 3.71 10.68 34.14
N ALA A 42 4.95 11.15 33.94
CA ALA A 42 5.25 12.57 33.87
C ALA A 42 4.51 13.28 32.73
N LEU A 43 3.93 14.45 33.03
CA LEU A 43 3.25 15.30 32.05
C LEU A 43 4.08 16.55 31.77
N PHE A 44 4.59 16.66 30.53
CA PHE A 44 5.42 17.78 30.08
C PHE A 44 4.65 18.83 29.26
N GLY A 45 3.34 18.60 29.08
CA GLY A 45 2.45 19.45 28.31
C GLY A 45 1.85 20.60 29.12
N PHE A 46 1.62 21.72 28.43
CA PHE A 46 0.97 22.91 28.97
C PHE A 46 -0.42 23.06 28.38
N ILE A 47 -1.39 23.39 29.22
CA ILE A 47 -2.74 23.75 28.81
C ILE A 47 -2.75 25.25 28.55
N ALA A 48 -2.67 25.62 27.28
CA ALA A 48 -2.67 27.01 26.82
C ALA A 48 -4.10 27.50 26.56
N HIS A 49 -4.35 28.77 26.85
CA HIS A 49 -5.59 29.44 26.50
C HIS A 49 -5.45 30.07 25.10
N ILE A 50 -6.37 29.75 24.19
CA ILE A 50 -6.44 30.40 22.87
C ILE A 50 -6.78 31.89 23.05
N VAL A 51 -7.84 32.18 23.82
CA VAL A 51 -8.15 33.50 24.37
C VAL A 51 -7.78 33.47 25.84
N ALA A 52 -6.81 34.29 26.25
CA ALA A 52 -6.29 34.30 27.62
C ALA A 52 -7.40 34.39 28.68
N ASP A 53 -7.16 33.80 29.84
CA ASP A 53 -8.09 33.84 30.96
C ASP A 53 -8.20 35.22 31.64
N SER A 54 -7.31 36.15 31.28
CA SER A 54 -7.32 37.54 31.71
C SER A 54 -7.49 38.48 30.51
N ALA A 55 -8.17 39.61 30.72
CA ALA A 55 -8.43 40.62 29.71
C ALA A 55 -7.16 41.25 29.13
N THR A 56 -6.06 41.26 29.88
CA THR A 56 -4.77 41.84 29.49
C THR A 56 -3.76 40.79 29.04
N GLY A 57 -4.16 39.52 28.96
CA GLY A 57 -3.30 38.44 28.49
C GLY A 57 -3.34 38.31 26.97
N PRO A 58 -2.56 37.37 26.41
CA PRO A 58 -2.53 37.13 24.97
C PRO A 58 -3.92 36.89 24.38
N ARG A 59 -4.30 37.73 23.39
CA ARG A 59 -5.65 37.74 22.78
C ARG A 59 -6.81 37.87 23.79
N GLY A 60 -6.54 38.39 25.00
CA GLY A 60 -7.52 38.54 26.07
C GLY A 60 -8.64 39.52 25.73
N ASP A 61 -9.81 39.32 26.32
CA ASP A 61 -10.99 40.18 26.14
C ASP A 61 -11.78 40.31 27.45
N PRO A 62 -12.15 41.52 27.89
CA PRO A 62 -12.83 41.75 29.16
C PRO A 62 -14.13 40.96 29.37
N VAL A 63 -14.84 40.65 28.28
CA VAL A 63 -16.15 39.98 28.30
C VAL A 63 -16.01 38.48 28.06
N ARG A 64 -15.13 38.09 27.13
CA ARG A 64 -14.99 36.70 26.67
C ARG A 64 -14.04 35.90 27.54
N SER A 65 -12.95 36.50 28.04
CA SER A 65 -11.95 35.78 28.85
C SER A 65 -12.57 35.03 30.04
N PRO A 66 -13.43 35.64 30.88
CA PRO A 66 -14.05 34.92 31.99
C PRO A 66 -14.97 33.77 31.54
N LYS A 67 -15.63 33.92 30.39
CA LYS A 67 -16.55 32.91 29.82
C LYS A 67 -15.80 31.73 29.22
N LEU A 68 -14.66 31.99 28.59
CA LEU A 68 -13.89 31.00 27.84
C LEU A 68 -12.78 30.34 28.67
N ALA A 69 -12.39 30.90 29.81
CA ALA A 69 -11.25 30.43 30.61
C ALA A 69 -11.28 28.93 31.00
N LYS A 70 -12.47 28.32 31.03
CA LYS A 70 -12.68 26.90 31.35
C LYS A 70 -13.30 26.10 30.20
N SER A 71 -13.51 26.71 29.03
CA SER A 71 -14.11 26.05 27.87
C SER A 71 -13.09 25.18 27.17
N LEU A 72 -13.42 23.91 26.91
CA LEU A 72 -12.55 22.99 26.19
C LEU A 72 -12.16 23.53 24.79
N ASP A 73 -13.09 24.20 24.12
CA ASP A 73 -12.89 24.79 22.79
C ASP A 73 -11.86 25.94 22.80
N ASN A 74 -11.59 26.52 23.97
CA ASN A 74 -10.64 27.60 24.16
C ASN A 74 -9.29 27.12 24.72
N LEU A 75 -9.12 25.82 24.95
CA LEU A 75 -7.89 25.27 25.49
C LEU A 75 -7.17 24.42 24.45
N MET A 76 -5.85 24.51 24.41
CA MET A 76 -5.00 23.68 23.56
C MET A 76 -3.82 23.11 24.33
N LEU A 77 -3.39 21.89 23.98
CA LEU A 77 -2.26 21.22 24.61
C LEU A 77 -0.98 21.50 23.81
N LEU A 78 0.04 22.08 24.45
CA LEU A 78 1.30 22.48 23.80
C LEU A 78 2.52 22.01 24.58
N CYS A 79 3.65 21.77 23.89
CA CYS A 79 4.94 21.63 24.55
C CYS A 79 5.47 22.99 25.03
N ALA A 80 6.50 22.98 25.88
CA ALA A 80 7.12 24.21 26.41
C ALA A 80 7.50 25.23 25.32
N VAL A 81 8.11 24.76 24.22
CA VAL A 81 8.56 25.60 23.10
C VAL A 81 7.38 26.33 22.47
N HIS A 82 6.35 25.59 22.05
CA HIS A 82 5.21 26.17 21.35
C HIS A 82 4.29 26.96 22.28
N HIS A 83 4.19 26.58 23.56
CA HIS A 83 3.47 27.37 24.55
C HIS A 83 4.09 28.77 24.71
N LYS A 84 5.43 28.87 24.80
CA LYS A 84 6.11 30.16 24.85
C LYS A 84 5.97 30.93 23.53
N LEU A 85 6.08 30.25 22.40
CA LEU A 85 6.00 30.86 21.07
C LEU A 85 4.69 31.63 20.88
N ILE A 86 3.55 30.98 21.14
CA ILE A 86 2.24 31.58 20.84
C ILE A 86 1.83 32.71 21.79
N ASP A 87 2.37 32.74 23.01
CA ASP A 87 1.95 33.66 24.07
C ASP A 87 2.96 34.77 24.36
N VAL A 88 4.20 34.63 23.90
CA VAL A 88 5.30 35.54 24.25
C VAL A 88 6.09 35.96 23.02
N ASP A 89 6.65 35.00 22.29
CA ASP A 89 7.65 35.33 21.26
C ASP A 89 7.00 35.80 19.94
N ASP A 90 5.80 35.30 19.60
CA ASP A 90 5.08 35.64 18.36
C ASP A 90 3.56 35.67 18.57
N GLU A 91 3.07 36.46 19.52
CA GLU A 91 1.63 36.60 19.75
C GLU A 91 0.88 37.08 18.50
N ALA A 92 1.47 38.04 17.77
CA ALA A 92 0.87 38.63 16.58
C ALA A 92 0.72 37.64 15.42
N GLY A 93 1.66 36.70 15.25
CA GLY A 93 1.57 35.61 14.28
C GLY A 93 0.57 34.51 14.65
N HIS A 94 0.03 34.54 15.88
CA HIS A 94 -0.85 33.49 16.41
C HIS A 94 -2.23 34.03 16.82
N PRO A 95 -3.03 34.58 15.89
CA PRO A 95 -4.37 35.05 16.21
C PRO A 95 -5.31 33.89 16.60
N GLU A 96 -6.38 34.20 17.33
CA GLU A 96 -7.36 33.22 17.84
C GLU A 96 -7.84 32.23 16.78
N LEU A 97 -8.21 32.72 15.58
CA LEU A 97 -8.71 31.87 14.49
C LEU A 97 -7.68 30.83 14.05
N PHE A 98 -6.41 31.20 14.00
CA PHE A 98 -5.33 30.32 13.59
C PHE A 98 -5.10 29.20 14.62
N LEU A 99 -5.08 29.54 15.91
CA LEU A 99 -4.97 28.56 16.99
C LEU A 99 -6.16 27.59 17.02
N LYS A 100 -7.39 28.09 16.81
CA LYS A 100 -8.59 27.25 16.70
C LYS A 100 -8.53 26.29 15.53
N GLU A 101 -8.07 26.77 14.36
CA GLU A 101 -7.90 25.93 13.17
C GLU A 101 -6.86 24.82 13.43
N MET A 102 -5.75 25.15 14.10
CA MET A 102 -4.72 24.17 14.47
C MET A 102 -5.27 23.09 15.41
N LYS A 103 -5.95 23.49 16.49
CA LYS A 103 -6.61 22.57 17.42
C LYS A 103 -7.59 21.67 16.69
N ALA A 104 -8.50 22.23 15.91
CA ALA A 104 -9.53 21.47 15.18
C ALA A 104 -8.92 20.45 14.20
N LYS A 105 -7.89 20.84 13.44
CA LYS A 105 -7.17 19.93 12.53
C LYS A 105 -6.47 18.79 13.28
N HIS A 106 -5.86 19.08 14.42
CA HIS A 106 -5.21 18.04 15.25
C HIS A 106 -6.23 17.06 15.82
N GLU A 107 -7.29 17.56 16.44
CA GLU A 107 -8.31 16.74 17.10
C GLU A 107 -9.09 15.89 16.09
N ALA A 108 -9.45 16.45 14.92
CA ALA A 108 -10.08 15.69 13.85
C ALA A 108 -9.19 14.54 13.36
N ARG A 109 -7.88 14.77 13.24
CA ARG A 109 -6.91 13.74 12.87
C ARG A 109 -6.79 12.65 13.94
N ILE A 110 -6.71 13.01 15.22
CA ILE A 110 -6.66 12.04 16.32
C ILE A 110 -7.95 11.22 16.37
N ALA A 111 -9.11 11.87 16.30
CA ALA A 111 -10.40 11.18 16.29
C ALA A 111 -10.55 10.20 15.11
N LEU A 112 -10.09 10.59 13.92
CA LEU A 112 -10.09 9.71 12.75
C LEU A 112 -9.21 8.47 12.96
N LEU A 113 -7.98 8.65 13.44
CA LEU A 113 -7.01 7.56 13.63
C LEU A 113 -7.38 6.64 14.80
N ALA A 114 -7.84 7.21 15.91
CA ALA A 114 -8.27 6.46 17.09
C ALA A 114 -9.64 5.78 16.89
N GLY A 115 -10.43 6.25 15.91
CA GLY A 115 -11.72 5.66 15.53
C GLY A 115 -11.62 4.48 14.57
N ILE A 116 -10.42 4.12 14.09
CA ILE A 116 -10.25 2.93 13.25
C ILE A 116 -10.51 1.69 14.11
N HIS A 117 -11.58 0.97 13.80
CA HIS A 117 -12.03 -0.18 14.59
C HIS A 117 -11.10 -1.40 14.41
N GLU A 118 -11.01 -2.26 15.43
CA GLU A 118 -10.12 -3.43 15.47
C GLU A 118 -10.36 -4.42 14.30
N ASP A 119 -11.58 -4.46 13.76
CA ASP A 119 -11.91 -5.28 12.58
C ASP A 119 -11.21 -4.83 11.29
N ARG A 120 -10.61 -3.63 11.28
CA ARG A 120 -9.77 -3.11 10.20
C ARG A 120 -8.31 -3.57 10.31
N ALA A 121 -7.97 -4.35 11.34
CA ALA A 121 -6.66 -4.96 11.51
C ALA A 121 -6.28 -5.78 10.28
N SER A 122 -5.09 -5.52 9.76
CA SER A 122 -4.57 -6.18 8.57
C SER A 122 -3.16 -6.70 8.82
N HIS A 123 -2.91 -7.96 8.46
CA HIS A 123 -1.57 -8.53 8.50
C HIS A 123 -0.75 -8.00 7.33
N VAL A 124 0.47 -7.54 7.61
CA VAL A 124 1.34 -7.00 6.58
C VAL A 124 2.15 -8.12 5.94
N LEU A 125 1.90 -8.39 4.66
CA LEU A 125 2.65 -9.35 3.86
C LEU A 125 3.64 -8.58 2.97
N ARG A 126 4.93 -8.87 3.12
CA ARG A 126 6.00 -8.29 2.30
C ARG A 126 6.62 -9.33 1.40
N PHE A 127 6.90 -8.95 0.17
CA PHE A 127 7.67 -9.78 -0.73
C PHE A 127 8.65 -8.91 -1.52
N GLY A 128 9.93 -9.09 -1.22
CA GLY A 128 11.05 -8.47 -1.92
C GLY A 128 11.86 -9.52 -2.67
N ALA A 129 12.33 -9.16 -3.86
CA ALA A 129 13.41 -9.87 -4.56
C ALA A 129 14.17 -8.86 -5.42
N SER A 130 15.47 -9.07 -5.62
CA SER A 130 16.30 -8.18 -6.42
C SER A 130 15.72 -8.04 -7.83
N ILE A 131 15.69 -6.80 -8.33
CA ILE A 131 15.30 -6.47 -9.71
C ILE A 131 16.54 -5.87 -10.38
N GLY A 132 17.21 -6.65 -11.24
CA GLY A 132 18.56 -6.32 -11.68
C GLY A 132 19.52 -6.13 -10.50
N THR A 133 20.16 -4.96 -10.38
CA THR A 133 21.15 -4.64 -9.32
C THR A 133 20.56 -3.94 -8.09
N ASN A 134 19.25 -3.68 -8.04
CA ASN A 134 18.65 -2.87 -6.97
C ASN A 134 18.08 -3.77 -5.87
N GLU A 135 18.51 -3.53 -4.62
CA GLU A 135 17.87 -4.12 -3.44
C GLU A 135 16.52 -3.46 -3.16
N ALA A 136 15.49 -4.28 -2.99
CA ALA A 136 14.13 -3.85 -2.67
C ALA A 136 14.00 -3.53 -1.17
N LEU A 137 14.55 -2.40 -0.70
CA LEU A 137 14.35 -1.97 0.67
C LEU A 137 12.95 -1.38 0.88
N ILE A 138 12.12 -2.07 1.66
CA ILE A 138 10.78 -1.60 2.04
C ILE A 138 10.78 -1.19 3.52
N SER A 139 10.63 0.12 3.78
CA SER A 139 10.51 0.67 5.13
C SER A 139 9.19 0.23 5.79
N THR A 140 9.29 -0.42 6.96
CA THR A 140 8.11 -0.80 7.77
C THR A 140 7.27 0.42 8.17
N ARG A 141 7.92 1.57 8.43
CA ARG A 141 7.22 2.81 8.77
C ARG A 141 6.35 3.30 7.61
N ASP A 142 6.86 3.25 6.39
CA ASP A 142 6.15 3.73 5.21
C ASP A 142 4.97 2.83 4.87
N ILE A 143 5.17 1.51 5.01
CA ILE A 143 4.10 0.50 4.89
C ILE A 143 2.97 0.79 5.88
N PHE A 144 3.29 0.88 7.18
CA PHE A 144 2.26 1.07 8.21
C PHE A 144 1.50 2.38 8.03
N THR A 145 2.21 3.44 7.63
CA THR A 145 1.60 4.74 7.33
C THR A 145 0.63 4.65 6.14
N ALA A 146 0.97 3.88 5.11
CA ALA A 146 0.16 3.73 3.90
C ALA A 146 -1.14 2.92 4.10
N MET A 147 -1.27 2.18 5.20
CA MET A 147 -2.50 1.42 5.50
C MET A 147 -3.65 2.32 5.96
N SER A 148 -3.32 3.44 6.62
CA SER A 148 -4.31 4.38 7.13
C SER A 148 -4.97 5.20 6.00
N PRO A 149 -6.25 5.60 6.14
CA PRO A 149 -7.13 5.37 7.29
C PRO A 149 -7.93 4.06 7.21
N ASN A 150 -7.85 3.32 6.11
CA ASN A 150 -8.74 2.19 5.85
C ASN A 150 -8.40 0.93 6.66
N HIS A 151 -7.12 0.77 6.99
CA HIS A 151 -6.59 -0.35 7.76
C HIS A 151 -5.52 0.12 8.75
N HIS A 152 -5.28 -0.70 9.76
CA HIS A 152 -4.14 -0.57 10.65
C HIS A 152 -3.38 -1.91 10.73
N PRO A 153 -2.07 -1.90 11.04
CA PRO A 153 -1.33 -3.13 11.25
C PRO A 153 -1.94 -3.93 12.39
N ALA A 154 -2.18 -5.22 12.16
CA ALA A 154 -2.68 -6.15 13.19
C ALA A 154 -1.67 -6.36 14.32
N SER A 155 -0.37 -6.17 14.03
CA SER A 155 0.71 -6.15 15.02
C SER A 155 1.91 -5.37 14.45
N HIS A 156 2.93 -5.13 15.28
CA HIS A 156 4.18 -4.52 14.81
C HIS A 156 5.03 -5.42 13.90
N GLN A 157 4.63 -6.68 13.67
CA GLN A 157 5.38 -7.66 12.89
C GLN A 157 4.88 -7.75 11.44
N THR A 158 5.80 -7.97 10.52
CA THR A 158 5.52 -8.27 9.11
C THR A 158 5.71 -9.76 8.82
N ILE A 159 5.01 -10.26 7.81
CA ILE A 159 5.24 -11.59 7.23
C ILE A 159 6.07 -11.39 5.98
N ASP A 160 7.36 -11.72 6.04
CA ASP A 160 8.29 -11.50 4.93
C ASP A 160 8.51 -12.79 4.13
N LEU A 161 8.34 -12.74 2.82
CA LEU A 161 8.50 -13.91 1.93
C LEU A 161 9.80 -13.86 1.12
N GLU A 162 10.67 -12.89 1.39
CA GLU A 162 11.93 -12.69 0.69
C GLU A 162 12.97 -13.78 1.02
N MET A 163 13.84 -14.07 0.04
CA MET A 163 15.03 -14.89 0.25
C MET A 163 16.23 -13.98 0.43
N ILE A 164 16.90 -14.07 1.59
CA ILE A 164 18.03 -13.20 1.93
C ILE A 164 19.34 -13.98 1.76
N GLY A 165 20.41 -13.29 1.34
CA GLY A 165 21.77 -13.83 1.37
C GLY A 165 22.13 -14.78 0.22
N HIS A 166 21.46 -14.66 -0.93
CA HIS A 166 21.83 -15.39 -2.16
C HIS A 166 22.50 -14.48 -3.19
N ALA A 167 23.36 -15.05 -4.04
CA ALA A 167 24.06 -14.31 -5.10
C ALA A 167 23.39 -14.41 -6.49
N PHE A 168 22.36 -15.26 -6.65
CA PHE A 168 21.66 -15.46 -7.92
C PHE A 168 20.91 -14.20 -8.36
N THR A 169 20.91 -13.95 -9.66
CA THR A 169 20.25 -12.86 -10.37
C THR A 169 19.22 -13.38 -11.37
N ASP A 170 18.34 -12.53 -11.87
CA ASP A 170 17.34 -12.87 -12.91
C ASP A 170 17.95 -13.31 -14.26
N ALA A 171 19.26 -13.13 -14.45
CA ALA A 171 20.03 -13.67 -15.56
C ALA A 171 20.40 -15.16 -15.39
N ASP A 172 20.40 -15.69 -14.16
CA ASP A 172 20.79 -17.07 -13.89
C ASP A 172 19.64 -18.05 -14.19
N PRO A 173 19.87 -19.14 -14.95
CA PRO A 173 18.81 -20.10 -15.28
C PRO A 173 18.13 -20.73 -14.06
N ALA A 174 18.85 -20.88 -12.95
CA ALA A 174 18.33 -21.46 -11.71
C ALA A 174 17.51 -20.47 -10.86
N PHE A 175 17.62 -19.16 -11.11
CA PHE A 175 17.04 -18.11 -10.27
C PHE A 175 15.53 -18.27 -10.15
N TRP A 176 14.83 -18.40 -11.28
CA TRP A 176 13.37 -18.44 -11.30
C TRP A 176 12.82 -19.64 -10.54
N ALA A 177 13.34 -20.84 -10.81
CA ALA A 177 12.91 -22.06 -10.13
C ALA A 177 13.20 -22.01 -8.62
N MET A 178 14.37 -21.53 -8.24
CA MET A 178 14.75 -21.37 -6.83
C MET A 178 13.83 -20.37 -6.11
N GLN A 179 13.62 -19.18 -6.67
CA GLN A 179 12.76 -18.14 -6.09
C GLN A 179 11.31 -18.60 -6.00
N GLN A 180 10.80 -19.30 -7.02
CA GLN A 180 9.45 -19.85 -7.03
C GLN A 180 9.25 -20.87 -5.90
N VAL A 181 10.17 -21.84 -5.76
CA VAL A 181 10.09 -22.85 -4.70
C VAL A 181 10.22 -22.20 -3.32
N ASN A 182 11.11 -21.23 -3.15
CA ASN A 182 11.26 -20.51 -1.88
C ASN A 182 9.97 -19.75 -1.52
N LEU A 183 9.40 -19.01 -2.46
CA LEU A 183 8.15 -18.27 -2.29
C LEU A 183 7.01 -19.21 -1.90
N GLN A 184 6.82 -20.32 -2.63
CA GLN A 184 5.77 -21.30 -2.36
C GLN A 184 5.89 -21.91 -0.95
N ARG A 185 7.11 -22.30 -0.54
CA ARG A 185 7.36 -22.90 0.78
C ARG A 185 7.13 -21.91 1.92
N ASN A 186 7.66 -20.69 1.80
CA ASN A 186 7.48 -19.66 2.82
C ASN A 186 6.03 -19.22 2.93
N PHE A 187 5.31 -19.11 1.80
CA PHE A 187 3.88 -18.80 1.80
C PHE A 187 3.08 -19.88 2.52
N ALA A 188 3.30 -21.16 2.18
CA ALA A 188 2.61 -22.27 2.83
C ALA A 188 2.87 -22.31 4.35
N ALA A 189 4.13 -22.11 4.76
CA ALA A 189 4.53 -22.17 6.16
C ALA A 189 4.03 -20.97 6.99
N ARG A 190 4.03 -19.76 6.42
CA ARG A 190 3.80 -18.51 7.18
C ARG A 190 2.43 -17.88 6.95
N VAL A 191 1.71 -18.25 5.89
CA VAL A 191 0.45 -17.63 5.48
C VAL A 191 -0.68 -18.64 5.38
N GLY A 192 -0.52 -19.71 4.58
CA GLY A 192 -1.60 -20.65 4.24
C GLY A 192 -2.37 -21.19 5.45
N GLY A 193 -1.68 -21.89 6.35
CA GLY A 193 -2.32 -22.47 7.54
C GLY A 193 -2.89 -21.44 8.53
N ARG A 194 -2.42 -20.19 8.51
CA ARG A 194 -2.97 -19.11 9.35
C ARG A 194 -4.27 -18.53 8.78
N ILE A 195 -4.43 -18.53 7.46
CA ILE A 195 -5.69 -18.16 6.81
C ILE A 195 -6.75 -19.24 7.07
N GLU A 196 -6.39 -20.52 6.94
CA GLU A 196 -7.31 -21.65 7.20
C GLU A 196 -7.84 -21.64 8.65
N ARG A 197 -7.00 -21.28 9.63
CA ARG A 197 -7.39 -21.14 11.04
C ARG A 197 -8.09 -19.81 11.37
N GLN A 198 -8.28 -18.92 10.41
CA GLN A 198 -8.82 -17.57 10.59
C GLN A 198 -7.99 -16.66 11.52
N ASP A 199 -6.71 -16.97 11.70
CA ASP A 199 -5.73 -16.10 12.38
C ASP A 199 -5.46 -14.85 11.52
N ILE A 200 -5.48 -15.02 10.20
CA ILE A 200 -5.37 -13.94 9.21
C ILE A 200 -6.74 -13.76 8.54
N ARG A 201 -7.39 -12.64 8.82
CA ARG A 201 -8.71 -12.27 8.25
C ARG A 201 -8.64 -11.18 7.19
N HIS A 202 -7.54 -10.44 7.17
CA HIS A 202 -7.24 -9.44 6.15
C HIS A 202 -5.73 -9.31 5.96
N VAL A 203 -5.30 -9.07 4.71
CA VAL A 203 -3.88 -8.90 4.37
C VAL A 203 -3.64 -7.57 3.62
N SER A 204 -2.58 -6.86 3.97
CA SER A 204 -2.05 -5.74 3.19
C SER A 204 -0.74 -6.19 2.54
N VAL A 205 -0.72 -6.29 1.22
CA VAL A 205 0.37 -6.88 0.43
C VAL A 205 1.25 -5.76 -0.13
N PHE A 206 2.56 -5.85 0.14
CA PHE A 206 3.59 -4.94 -0.32
C PHE A 206 4.66 -5.73 -1.08
N GLY A 207 4.58 -5.67 -2.41
CA GLY A 207 5.46 -6.42 -3.31
C GLY A 207 6.42 -5.52 -4.06
N LEU A 208 7.71 -5.86 -4.04
CA LEU A 208 8.75 -5.26 -4.88
C LEU A 208 9.71 -6.35 -5.34
N ALA A 209 9.36 -7.01 -6.44
CA ALA A 209 10.07 -8.14 -7.02
C ALA A 209 9.89 -8.14 -8.55
N PRO A 210 10.64 -8.95 -9.31
CA PRO A 210 10.39 -9.16 -10.73
C PRO A 210 8.94 -9.61 -11.00
N GLN A 211 8.37 -9.14 -12.11
CA GLN A 211 6.95 -9.35 -12.44
C GLN A 211 6.51 -10.82 -12.43
N PRO A 212 7.31 -11.79 -12.94
CA PRO A 212 6.92 -13.20 -12.86
C PRO A 212 6.70 -13.70 -11.43
N LEU A 213 7.56 -13.30 -10.49
CA LEU A 213 7.43 -13.69 -9.08
C LEU A 213 6.26 -13.00 -8.39
N LEU A 214 5.95 -11.76 -8.76
CA LEU A 214 4.75 -11.07 -8.28
C LEU A 214 3.46 -11.75 -8.78
N ILE A 215 3.45 -12.22 -10.03
CA ILE A 215 2.34 -13.01 -10.58
C ILE A 215 2.21 -14.34 -9.82
N GLU A 216 3.31 -15.02 -9.51
CA GLU A 216 3.27 -16.24 -8.68
C GLU A 216 2.76 -15.96 -7.26
N LEU A 217 3.19 -14.86 -6.63
CA LEU A 217 2.64 -14.42 -5.33
C LEU A 217 1.13 -14.21 -5.43
N GLY A 218 0.68 -13.53 -6.48
CA GLY A 218 -0.73 -13.34 -6.78
C GLY A 218 -1.50 -14.66 -6.88
N ARG A 219 -0.93 -15.66 -7.57
CA ARG A 219 -1.53 -17.00 -7.70
C ARG A 219 -1.67 -17.69 -6.34
N LEU A 220 -0.67 -17.58 -5.48
CA LEU A 220 -0.69 -18.15 -4.12
C LEU A 220 -1.73 -17.46 -3.23
N LEU A 221 -1.90 -16.14 -3.39
CA LEU A 221 -2.90 -15.35 -2.68
C LEU A 221 -4.32 -15.63 -3.18
N CYS A 222 -4.52 -15.75 -4.50
CA CYS A 222 -5.82 -15.95 -5.14
C CYS A 222 -6.92 -15.06 -4.50
N ASP A 223 -8.07 -15.63 -4.13
CA ASP A 223 -9.15 -14.95 -3.41
C ASP A 223 -9.44 -15.63 -2.05
N ILE A 224 -8.38 -16.13 -1.39
CA ILE A 224 -8.51 -16.93 -0.15
C ILE A 224 -8.85 -16.10 1.09
N VAL A 225 -8.56 -14.79 1.07
CA VAL A 225 -8.79 -13.85 2.17
C VAL A 225 -8.96 -12.42 1.62
N PRO A 226 -9.80 -11.57 2.22
CA PRO A 226 -9.84 -10.14 1.90
C PRO A 226 -8.44 -9.50 1.98
N MET A 227 -8.08 -8.68 0.99
CA MET A 227 -6.77 -8.02 0.98
C MET A 227 -6.72 -6.74 0.15
N VAL A 228 -5.71 -5.92 0.44
CA VAL A 228 -5.33 -4.75 -0.34
C VAL A 228 -3.90 -4.94 -0.84
N VAL A 229 -3.69 -4.87 -2.16
CA VAL A 229 -2.36 -4.87 -2.75
C VAL A 229 -1.92 -3.42 -2.95
N HIS A 230 -0.90 -2.98 -2.22
CA HIS A 230 -0.42 -1.61 -2.30
C HIS A 230 0.53 -1.42 -3.50
N GLN A 231 0.51 -0.21 -4.07
CA GLN A 231 1.41 0.21 -5.15
C GLN A 231 2.54 1.08 -4.59
N ARG A 232 3.78 0.79 -5.00
CA ARG A 232 4.93 1.68 -4.77
C ARG A 232 4.95 2.77 -5.83
N HIS A 233 4.89 4.03 -5.42
CA HIS A 233 5.04 5.20 -6.30
C HIS A 233 6.49 5.67 -6.36
N ARG A 234 7.02 5.99 -7.53
CA ARG A 234 8.42 6.44 -7.67
C ARG A 234 8.56 7.93 -7.37
N GLU A 235 7.60 8.75 -7.80
CA GLU A 235 7.66 10.21 -7.69
C GLU A 235 6.35 10.79 -7.08
N PRO A 236 6.36 11.23 -5.81
CA PRO A 236 7.39 10.99 -4.80
C PRO A 236 7.41 9.52 -4.36
N ALA A 237 8.52 9.12 -3.75
CA ALA A 237 8.68 7.82 -3.12
C ALA A 237 7.67 7.61 -1.98
N THR A 238 6.53 6.98 -2.25
CA THR A 238 5.56 6.56 -1.22
C THR A 238 4.85 5.23 -1.55
N TRP A 239 4.12 4.69 -0.57
CA TRP A 239 3.14 3.61 -0.73
C TRP A 239 1.69 4.10 -0.53
N ALA A 240 1.52 5.36 -0.11
CA ALA A 240 0.22 5.96 0.07
C ALA A 240 -0.45 6.21 -1.28
N TRP A 241 -1.74 5.89 -1.36
CA TRP A 241 -2.55 6.16 -2.55
C TRP A 241 -2.59 7.66 -2.85
N GLN A 242 -2.42 8.00 -4.13
CA GLN A 242 -2.41 9.38 -4.62
C GLN A 242 -3.67 9.59 -5.48
N ARG A 243 -4.83 9.83 -4.87
CA ARG A 243 -6.12 9.99 -5.57
C ARG A 243 -6.23 11.35 -6.29
N ASP A 244 -5.32 11.62 -7.22
CA ASP A 244 -5.17 12.92 -7.89
C ASP A 244 -5.42 12.88 -9.41
N CYS A 245 -5.74 11.71 -9.97
CA CYS A 245 -6.19 11.56 -11.35
C CYS A 245 -7.47 10.72 -11.46
N PRO A 246 -8.17 10.78 -12.61
CA PRO A 246 -9.28 9.87 -12.92
C PRO A 246 -8.81 8.41 -12.96
N THR A 247 -9.75 7.48 -12.75
CA THR A 247 -9.49 6.04 -12.85
C THR A 247 -8.97 5.66 -14.23
N ILE A 248 -8.01 4.74 -14.28
CA ILE A 248 -7.39 4.27 -15.51
C ILE A 248 -8.44 3.63 -16.44
N ARG A 249 -8.37 3.99 -17.72
CA ARG A 249 -9.06 3.27 -18.80
C ARG A 249 -8.13 2.22 -19.40
N TYR A 250 -8.55 0.96 -19.33
CA TYR A 250 -7.83 -0.16 -19.94
C TYR A 250 -8.44 -0.53 -21.29
N HIS A 251 -7.61 -0.56 -22.32
CA HIS A 251 -7.97 -0.95 -23.67
C HIS A 251 -7.68 -2.43 -23.88
N ARG A 252 -8.68 -3.16 -24.39
CA ARG A 252 -8.52 -4.55 -24.80
C ARG A 252 -8.27 -4.58 -26.31
N GLY A 253 -7.34 -5.42 -26.73
CA GLY A 253 -7.13 -5.73 -28.14
C GLY A 253 -7.23 -7.23 -28.37
N GLU A 254 -7.79 -7.60 -29.51
CA GLU A 254 -7.97 -8.99 -29.94
C GLU A 254 -7.14 -9.26 -31.20
N PRO A 255 -6.65 -10.50 -31.39
CA PRO A 255 -5.93 -10.84 -32.61
C PRO A 255 -6.87 -10.88 -33.81
N ALA A 256 -6.34 -10.53 -34.98
CA ALA A 256 -7.03 -10.74 -36.26
C ALA A 256 -7.46 -12.22 -36.44
N GLU A 257 -8.52 -12.48 -37.20
CA GLU A 257 -9.11 -13.83 -37.33
C GLU A 257 -8.13 -14.87 -37.87
N GLU A 258 -7.23 -14.44 -38.75
CA GLU A 258 -6.20 -15.26 -39.39
C GLU A 258 -5.02 -15.63 -38.47
N ARG A 259 -4.84 -14.92 -37.35
CA ARG A 259 -3.75 -15.18 -36.38
C ARG A 259 -4.18 -16.21 -35.34
N ASN A 260 -3.99 -17.49 -35.68
CA ASN A 260 -4.36 -18.65 -34.84
C ASN A 260 -3.14 -19.47 -34.36
N GLY A 261 -1.95 -18.85 -34.32
CA GLY A 261 -0.75 -19.46 -33.75
C GLY A 261 -0.76 -19.50 -32.21
N ALA A 262 0.43 -19.46 -31.60
CA ALA A 262 0.56 -19.45 -30.14
C ALA A 262 -0.21 -18.27 -29.52
N VAL A 263 -0.94 -18.54 -28.43
CA VAL A 263 -1.75 -17.53 -27.73
C VAL A 263 -0.84 -16.66 -26.87
N ALA A 264 -0.79 -15.37 -27.17
CA ALA A 264 -0.02 -14.39 -26.42
C ALA A 264 -0.94 -13.41 -25.69
N LEU A 265 -0.58 -13.06 -24.46
CA LEU A 265 -1.23 -12.03 -23.67
C LEU A 265 -0.22 -10.91 -23.36
N LYS A 266 -0.40 -9.78 -24.04
CA LYS A 266 0.37 -8.55 -23.88
C LYS A 266 -0.25 -7.67 -22.79
N LEU A 267 0.48 -7.42 -21.71
CA LEU A 267 0.01 -6.58 -20.60
C LEU A 267 0.85 -5.29 -20.55
N GLY A 268 0.42 -4.24 -21.24
CA GLY A 268 1.19 -2.99 -21.40
C GLY A 268 0.61 -1.83 -20.60
N VAL A 269 0.91 -1.75 -19.31
CA VAL A 269 0.37 -0.73 -18.39
C VAL A 269 1.43 0.21 -17.85
N SER A 270 2.62 -0.29 -17.48
CA SER A 270 3.73 0.57 -17.04
C SER A 270 4.65 1.02 -18.17
N ALA A 271 4.62 0.32 -19.31
CA ALA A 271 5.34 0.69 -20.52
C ALA A 271 4.65 0.10 -21.77
N THR A 272 4.92 0.70 -22.93
CA THR A 272 4.46 0.18 -24.22
C THR A 272 5.21 -1.10 -24.58
N VAL A 273 4.45 -2.13 -24.95
CA VAL A 273 4.96 -3.36 -25.57
C VAL A 273 4.43 -3.41 -26.99
N THR A 274 5.32 -3.57 -27.96
CA THR A 274 5.00 -3.66 -29.38
C THR A 274 4.86 -5.12 -29.81
N ASP A 275 4.05 -5.38 -30.82
CA ASP A 275 3.74 -6.76 -31.25
C ASP A 275 4.97 -7.46 -31.86
N ASP A 276 5.84 -6.73 -32.53
CA ASP A 276 7.09 -7.25 -33.10
C ASP A 276 8.03 -7.86 -32.04
N ARG A 277 7.96 -7.39 -30.78
CA ARG A 277 8.72 -7.97 -29.67
C ARG A 277 8.18 -9.33 -29.25
N ILE A 278 6.88 -9.56 -29.41
CA ILE A 278 6.20 -10.82 -29.08
C ILE A 278 6.38 -11.80 -30.24
N GLU A 279 6.22 -11.33 -31.47
CA GLU A 279 6.42 -12.11 -32.69
C GLU A 279 7.85 -12.64 -32.82
N ARG A 280 8.85 -11.90 -32.34
CA ARG A 280 10.24 -12.41 -32.24
C ARG A 280 10.40 -13.65 -31.34
N VAL A 281 9.47 -13.86 -30.41
CA VAL A 281 9.49 -15.00 -29.47
C VAL A 281 8.58 -16.13 -29.96
N LEU A 282 7.41 -15.80 -30.53
CA LEU A 282 6.35 -16.78 -30.84
C LEU A 282 6.07 -16.96 -32.34
N GLY A 283 6.70 -16.17 -33.21
CA GLY A 283 6.44 -16.10 -34.64
C GLY A 283 5.34 -15.11 -35.05
N GLU A 284 5.34 -14.69 -36.32
CA GLU A 284 4.42 -13.69 -36.88
C GLU A 284 2.93 -14.12 -36.85
N GLY A 285 2.67 -15.42 -36.74
CA GLY A 285 1.31 -15.98 -36.67
C GLY A 285 0.69 -15.98 -35.27
N ALA A 286 1.38 -15.45 -34.25
CA ALA A 286 0.91 -15.46 -32.87
C ALA A 286 -0.44 -14.72 -32.70
N ALA A 287 -1.34 -15.33 -31.93
CA ALA A 287 -2.62 -14.76 -31.56
C ALA A 287 -2.45 -13.80 -30.37
N ILE A 288 -2.10 -12.55 -30.65
CA ILE A 288 -1.80 -11.53 -29.63
C ILE A 288 -3.08 -10.87 -29.12
N TRP A 289 -3.46 -11.23 -27.90
CA TRP A 289 -4.42 -10.50 -27.09
C TRP A 289 -3.70 -9.43 -26.26
N SER A 290 -4.39 -8.33 -25.95
CA SER A 290 -3.77 -7.25 -25.18
C SER A 290 -4.70 -6.61 -24.16
N LEU A 291 -4.10 -6.18 -23.04
CA LEU A 291 -4.68 -5.29 -22.07
C LEU A 291 -3.67 -4.17 -21.78
N CYS A 292 -3.94 -2.98 -22.31
CA CYS A 292 -3.02 -1.85 -22.27
C CYS A 292 -3.67 -0.62 -21.65
N ALA A 293 -2.86 0.22 -20.99
CA ALA A 293 -3.30 1.56 -20.61
C ALA A 293 -3.09 2.53 -21.78
N GLU A 294 -3.92 3.57 -21.85
CA GLU A 294 -3.82 4.62 -22.88
C GLU A 294 -2.46 5.33 -22.86
N ASN A 295 -2.00 5.72 -21.66
CA ASN A 295 -0.73 6.42 -21.44
C ASN A 295 0.10 5.65 -20.41
N PRO A 296 0.84 4.61 -20.81
CA PRO A 296 1.52 3.74 -19.86
C PRO A 296 2.72 4.43 -19.20
N HIS A 297 2.80 4.35 -17.86
CA HIS A 297 3.96 4.78 -17.08
C HIS A 297 4.01 4.06 -15.71
N ASN A 298 5.16 4.11 -15.03
CA ASN A 298 5.40 3.33 -13.81
C ASN A 298 4.47 3.68 -12.62
N ASP A 299 3.97 4.91 -12.56
CA ASP A 299 3.16 5.44 -11.45
C ASP A 299 1.68 5.58 -11.79
N ILE A 300 1.22 4.93 -12.87
CA ILE A 300 -0.13 5.09 -13.41
C ILE A 300 -1.24 4.64 -12.46
N VAL A 301 -0.98 3.63 -11.62
CA VAL A 301 -1.95 3.14 -10.63
C VAL A 301 -1.95 4.07 -9.43
N ARG A 302 -3.05 4.79 -9.24
CA ARG A 302 -3.20 5.87 -8.24
C ARG A 302 -4.11 5.49 -7.09
N CYS A 303 -5.04 4.57 -7.32
CA CYS A 303 -6.04 4.18 -6.33
C CYS A 303 -6.45 2.70 -6.43
N PRO A 304 -7.04 2.11 -5.38
CA PRO A 304 -7.55 0.73 -5.42
C PRO A 304 -8.56 0.47 -6.54
N GLU A 305 -9.33 1.48 -6.95
CA GLU A 305 -10.34 1.39 -8.00
C GLU A 305 -9.70 1.11 -9.38
N ASP A 306 -8.47 1.57 -9.63
CA ASP A 306 -7.71 1.23 -10.83
C ASP A 306 -7.45 -0.28 -10.91
N GLN A 307 -7.11 -0.90 -9.78
CA GLN A 307 -6.89 -2.34 -9.71
C GLN A 307 -8.19 -3.13 -9.89
N VAL A 308 -9.32 -2.61 -9.39
CA VAL A 308 -10.64 -3.21 -9.64
C VAL A 308 -10.95 -3.22 -11.13
N ALA A 309 -10.78 -2.09 -11.81
CA ALA A 309 -10.98 -1.98 -13.25
C ALA A 309 -10.05 -2.93 -14.03
N TYR A 310 -8.78 -3.02 -13.63
CA TYR A 310 -7.82 -3.96 -14.20
C TYR A 310 -8.28 -5.42 -14.07
N ARG A 311 -8.63 -5.86 -12.85
CA ARG A 311 -9.08 -7.24 -12.59
C ARG A 311 -10.32 -7.59 -13.41
N GLN A 312 -11.30 -6.68 -13.48
CA GLN A 312 -12.51 -6.89 -14.26
C GLN A 312 -12.19 -7.04 -15.75
N ALA A 313 -11.28 -6.20 -16.26
CA ALA A 313 -10.83 -6.28 -17.64
C ALA A 313 -10.09 -7.57 -17.96
N LEU A 314 -9.17 -7.98 -17.09
CA LEU A 314 -8.37 -9.20 -17.26
C LEU A 314 -9.22 -10.47 -17.16
N ARG A 315 -10.17 -10.56 -16.22
CA ARG A 315 -11.10 -11.71 -16.10
C ARG A 315 -11.87 -11.94 -17.40
N SER A 316 -12.42 -10.86 -17.96
CA SER A 316 -13.16 -10.93 -19.21
C SER A 316 -12.25 -11.33 -20.39
N LEU A 317 -10.99 -10.90 -20.38
CA LEU A 317 -10.02 -11.23 -21.42
C LEU A 317 -9.62 -12.72 -21.35
N PHE A 318 -9.40 -13.27 -20.16
CA PHE A 318 -9.18 -14.72 -19.99
C PHE A 318 -10.38 -15.53 -20.49
N ASP A 319 -11.61 -15.08 -20.22
CA ASP A 319 -12.80 -15.75 -20.72
C ASP A 319 -12.87 -15.74 -22.26
N ALA A 320 -12.62 -14.58 -22.90
CA ALA A 320 -12.58 -14.46 -24.35
C ALA A 320 -11.47 -15.31 -25.00
N ILE A 321 -10.28 -15.36 -24.39
CA ILE A 321 -9.18 -16.22 -24.84
C ILE A 321 -9.61 -17.68 -24.83
N LYS A 322 -10.21 -18.16 -23.74
CA LYS A 322 -10.68 -19.55 -23.61
C LYS A 322 -11.81 -19.87 -24.59
N ALA A 323 -12.74 -18.94 -24.79
CA ALA A 323 -13.81 -19.11 -25.75
C ALA A 323 -13.30 -19.30 -27.19
N ARG A 324 -12.22 -18.58 -27.57
CA ARG A 324 -11.64 -18.67 -28.92
C ARG A 324 -10.66 -19.82 -29.10
N HIS A 325 -9.82 -20.12 -28.10
CA HIS A 325 -8.67 -21.01 -28.24
C HIS A 325 -8.80 -22.33 -27.44
N GLY A 326 -9.83 -22.45 -26.62
CA GLY A 326 -10.02 -23.58 -25.71
C GLY A 326 -9.34 -23.38 -24.35
N ASP A 327 -9.75 -24.20 -23.37
CA ASP A 327 -9.31 -24.16 -21.97
C ASP A 327 -7.95 -24.84 -21.71
N LYS A 328 -7.37 -25.48 -22.73
CA LYS A 328 -6.08 -26.19 -22.67
C LYS A 328 -4.94 -25.46 -23.37
N ALA A 329 -5.22 -24.41 -24.13
CA ALA A 329 -4.20 -23.65 -24.85
C ALA A 329 -3.37 -22.80 -23.87
N PRO A 330 -2.04 -23.05 -23.72
CA PRO A 330 -1.20 -22.24 -22.84
C PRO A 330 -1.19 -20.78 -23.28
N ILE A 331 -1.25 -19.87 -22.31
CA ILE A 331 -1.17 -18.42 -22.56
C ILE A 331 0.25 -17.96 -22.27
N HIS A 332 0.92 -17.42 -23.29
CA HIS A 332 2.23 -16.80 -23.15
C HIS A 332 2.06 -15.34 -22.71
N VAL A 333 2.44 -15.01 -21.47
CA VAL A 333 2.20 -13.70 -20.85
C VAL A 333 3.46 -12.84 -20.95
N PHE A 334 3.31 -11.64 -21.52
CA PHE A 334 4.36 -10.64 -21.72
C PHE A 334 4.05 -9.38 -20.90
N PRO A 335 4.51 -9.31 -19.64
CA PRO A 335 4.10 -8.26 -18.72
C PRO A 335 5.01 -7.03 -18.73
N ALA A 336 4.37 -5.86 -18.84
CA ALA A 336 4.92 -4.55 -18.52
C ALA A 336 3.91 -3.85 -17.59
N LEU A 337 3.96 -4.20 -16.32
CA LEU A 337 3.00 -3.83 -15.28
C LEU A 337 3.65 -3.07 -14.13
N PRO A 338 2.91 -2.17 -13.47
CA PRO A 338 3.21 -1.77 -12.10
C PRO A 338 3.17 -2.99 -11.17
N ALA A 339 4.00 -2.99 -10.11
CA ALA A 339 4.17 -4.13 -9.21
C ALA A 339 2.84 -4.66 -8.65
N SER A 340 1.91 -3.77 -8.25
CA SER A 340 0.62 -4.20 -7.72
C SER A 340 -0.22 -4.94 -8.76
N LEU A 341 -0.22 -4.52 -10.03
CA LEU A 341 -0.97 -5.19 -11.08
C LEU A 341 -0.36 -6.54 -11.47
N ALA A 342 0.95 -6.71 -11.32
CA ALA A 342 1.57 -8.03 -11.48
C ALA A 342 1.04 -9.03 -10.44
N VAL A 343 0.91 -8.61 -9.17
CA VAL A 343 0.23 -9.43 -8.15
C VAL A 343 -1.24 -9.68 -8.50
N GLU A 344 -1.97 -8.65 -8.92
CA GLU A 344 -3.38 -8.79 -9.29
C GLU A 344 -3.59 -9.71 -10.50
N THR A 345 -2.64 -9.76 -11.45
CA THR A 345 -2.65 -10.70 -12.57
C THR A 345 -2.71 -12.15 -12.08
N GLY A 346 -1.84 -12.49 -11.12
CA GLY A 346 -1.83 -13.81 -10.51
C GLY A 346 -3.09 -14.11 -9.70
N ARG A 347 -3.63 -13.10 -8.99
CA ARG A 347 -4.86 -13.27 -8.19
C ARG A 347 -6.10 -13.53 -9.04
N VAL A 348 -6.14 -13.00 -10.26
CA VAL A 348 -7.25 -13.19 -11.19
C VAL A 348 -7.29 -14.60 -11.76
N TRP A 349 -6.13 -15.25 -11.91
CA TRP A 349 -6.02 -16.58 -12.49
C TRP A 349 -6.67 -17.65 -11.60
N MET A 350 -7.50 -18.50 -12.19
CA MET A 350 -8.30 -19.52 -11.51
C MET A 350 -7.75 -20.93 -11.74
N PRO A 351 -7.24 -21.63 -10.70
CA PRO A 351 -6.55 -22.91 -10.85
C PRO A 351 -7.32 -24.04 -11.53
N LYS A 352 -8.66 -23.99 -11.49
CA LYS A 352 -9.54 -25.03 -12.07
C LYS A 352 -10.11 -24.68 -13.44
N ALA A 353 -9.96 -23.43 -13.88
CA ALA A 353 -10.72 -22.90 -15.01
C ALA A 353 -9.86 -22.16 -16.04
N ASP A 354 -8.68 -21.69 -15.67
CA ASP A 354 -7.78 -20.98 -16.57
C ASP A 354 -6.62 -21.89 -17.00
N PRO A 355 -6.17 -21.77 -18.27
CA PRO A 355 -5.07 -22.57 -18.78
C PRO A 355 -3.75 -22.21 -18.11
N GLU A 356 -2.73 -23.03 -18.41
CA GLU A 356 -1.34 -22.77 -18.05
C GLU A 356 -0.90 -21.36 -18.51
N LEU A 357 -0.24 -20.62 -17.63
CA LEU A 357 0.43 -19.37 -17.97
C LEU A 357 1.94 -19.61 -18.11
N ARG A 358 2.50 -19.20 -19.24
CA ARG A 358 3.94 -19.17 -19.49
C ARG A 358 4.39 -17.72 -19.45
N ILE A 359 5.02 -17.34 -18.35
CA ILE A 359 5.33 -15.94 -18.05
C ILE A 359 6.75 -15.62 -18.50
N TYR A 360 6.88 -14.52 -19.23
CA TYR A 360 8.14 -14.01 -19.72
C TYR A 360 8.63 -12.84 -18.88
N ASP A 361 9.94 -12.69 -18.78
CA ASP A 361 10.59 -11.51 -18.20
C ASP A 361 11.35 -10.74 -19.27
N GLN A 362 11.41 -9.41 -19.14
CA GLN A 362 12.12 -8.55 -20.09
C GLN A 362 13.57 -8.35 -19.64
N GLN A 363 14.51 -8.93 -20.39
CA GLN A 363 15.94 -8.72 -20.22
C GLN A 363 16.50 -7.72 -21.25
N ARG A 364 17.48 -6.91 -20.84
CA ARG A 364 17.98 -5.77 -21.62
C ARG A 364 18.53 -6.17 -23.00
N GLU A 365 19.25 -7.29 -23.08
CA GLU A 365 19.93 -7.72 -24.31
C GLU A 365 19.15 -8.77 -25.10
N MET A 366 18.44 -9.67 -24.40
CA MET A 366 17.75 -10.81 -25.03
C MET A 366 16.27 -10.54 -25.35
N GLY A 367 15.71 -9.42 -24.88
CA GLY A 367 14.26 -9.21 -25.00
C GLY A 367 13.48 -10.06 -24.00
N PHE A 368 12.32 -10.54 -24.39
CA PHE A 368 11.50 -11.40 -23.54
C PHE A 368 12.05 -12.82 -23.49
N VAL A 369 12.35 -13.30 -22.29
CA VAL A 369 12.81 -14.68 -22.05
C VAL A 369 11.83 -15.43 -21.13
N PRO A 370 11.66 -16.75 -21.30
CA PRO A 370 10.83 -17.55 -20.39
C PRO A 370 11.34 -17.46 -18.95
N ALA A 371 10.45 -17.20 -17.99
CA ALA A 371 10.81 -17.07 -16.57
C ALA A 371 10.12 -18.14 -15.72
N LEU A 372 8.77 -18.15 -15.70
CA LEU A 372 7.99 -19.04 -14.85
C LEU A 372 6.83 -19.66 -15.61
N THR A 373 6.42 -20.86 -15.19
CA THR A 373 5.18 -21.48 -15.62
C THR A 373 4.25 -21.69 -14.43
N ILE A 374 2.98 -21.35 -14.60
CA ILE A 374 1.91 -21.45 -13.62
C ILE A 374 0.82 -22.36 -14.18
N GLY A 375 0.28 -23.27 -13.35
CA GLY A 375 -0.86 -24.11 -13.75
C GLY A 375 -0.50 -25.41 -14.45
N LEU A 376 0.77 -25.81 -14.42
CA LEU A 376 1.23 -27.14 -14.87
C LEU A 376 0.43 -28.22 -14.13
N GLN A 377 -0.46 -28.92 -14.84
CA GLN A 377 -1.07 -30.12 -14.28
C GLN A 377 0.02 -31.19 -14.13
N PRO A 378 0.18 -31.81 -12.95
CA PRO A 378 1.10 -32.92 -12.83
C PRO A 378 0.67 -34.00 -13.82
N VAL A 379 1.58 -34.37 -14.74
CA VAL A 379 1.39 -35.50 -15.66
C VAL A 379 0.99 -36.69 -14.80
N SER A 380 -0.24 -37.18 -14.97
CA SER A 380 -0.68 -38.41 -14.34
C SER A 380 0.36 -39.47 -14.65
N LYS A 381 1.11 -39.92 -13.64
CA LYS A 381 1.99 -41.07 -13.80
C LYS A 381 1.10 -42.22 -14.25
N GLY A 382 1.19 -42.57 -15.53
CA GLY A 382 0.57 -43.76 -16.08
C GLY A 382 1.02 -44.92 -15.22
N HIS A 383 0.05 -45.64 -14.65
CA HIS A 383 0.32 -46.93 -14.06
C HIS A 383 0.70 -47.84 -15.24
N CYS A 384 1.99 -48.18 -15.35
CA CYS A 384 2.43 -49.35 -16.11
C CYS A 384 1.91 -50.62 -15.44
#